data_AF-A0A5E4KIW3-F1
#
_entry.id   AF-A0A5E4KIW3-F1
#
_cell.length_a   1.000
_cell.length_b   1.000
_cell.length_c   1.000
_cell.angle_alpha   90.00
_cell.angle_beta   90.00
_cell.angle_gamma   90.00
#
_symmetry.space_group_name_H-M   'P 1'
#
loop_
_entity.id
_entity.type
_entity.pdbx_description
1 polymer ?
#
loop_
_entity_poly.entity_id
_entity_poly.type
_entity_poly.pdbx_seq_one_letter_code
_entity_poly.pdbx_strand_id
1 'polypeptide(L)'
;MPKTLDVTLSDIEYEILKRMTLVEGEDGEKLRNLFRYYIFNLPDLKSAEYALKRVEKKEEIDSHLRDVWGAYELVDNPTEVWNEDKIKKLAGDLIEINVLLKTGDKQYIPSNKFRSLFKMILHDVATESREMDEYSAACVATVQLLMEFGGGVLNNDTIRDGTIFLNEGWMFVYATAMKNARAFMKTKKLFPEEAPIANPVK
;
A
#
# COMPACT_ATOMS: atom_id res chain seq x y z
N MET A 1 7.80 -21.01 -20.43
CA MET A 1 8.24 -19.68 -19.96
C MET A 1 7.03 -18.77 -20.03
N PRO A 2 6.56 -18.16 -18.91
CA PRO A 2 5.47 -17.20 -19.00
C PRO A 2 6.02 -15.95 -19.69
N LYS A 3 5.40 -15.56 -20.80
CA LYS A 3 5.68 -14.29 -21.45
C LYS A 3 5.17 -13.18 -20.52
N THR A 4 6.06 -12.32 -20.07
CA THR A 4 5.70 -11.03 -19.47
C THR A 4 4.82 -10.29 -20.47
N LEU A 5 3.57 -10.04 -20.07
CA LEU A 5 2.65 -9.18 -20.80
C LEU A 5 2.82 -7.79 -20.20
N ASP A 6 3.72 -7.00 -20.78
CA ASP A 6 3.74 -5.56 -20.57
C ASP A 6 2.46 -5.01 -21.22
N VAL A 7 1.40 -4.84 -20.43
CA VAL A 7 0.18 -4.21 -20.92
C VAL A 7 0.42 -2.70 -20.94
N THR A 8 0.90 -2.21 -22.08
CA THR A 8 0.91 -0.78 -22.38
C THR A 8 -0.52 -0.33 -22.59
N LEU A 9 -1.03 0.58 -21.76
CA LEU A 9 -2.32 1.24 -22.01
C LEU A 9 -2.34 1.76 -23.45
N SER A 10 -3.42 1.52 -24.19
CA SER A 10 -3.60 2.11 -25.51
C SER A 10 -3.65 3.64 -25.39
N ASP A 11 -3.29 4.35 -26.47
CA ASP A 11 -3.33 5.82 -26.50
C ASP A 11 -4.70 6.37 -26.09
N ILE A 12 -5.77 5.62 -26.37
CA ILE A 12 -7.15 5.94 -25.96
C ILE A 12 -7.34 5.76 -24.45
N GLU A 13 -6.87 4.65 -23.86
CA GLU A 13 -6.98 4.40 -22.43
C GLU A 13 -6.16 5.42 -21.62
N TYR A 14 -4.99 5.82 -22.13
CA TYR A 14 -4.15 6.86 -21.54
C TYR A 14 -4.75 8.27 -21.69
N GLU A 15 -5.36 8.59 -22.83
CA GLU A 15 -6.12 9.84 -23.02
C GLU A 15 -7.37 9.91 -22.14
N ILE A 16 -8.08 8.80 -21.94
CA ILE A 16 -9.20 8.71 -20.99
C ILE A 16 -8.68 9.01 -19.57
N LEU A 17 -7.55 8.42 -19.18
CA LEU A 17 -6.93 8.62 -17.88
C LEU A 17 -6.55 10.10 -17.63
N LYS A 18 -6.03 10.79 -18.66
CA LYS A 18 -5.73 12.24 -18.61
C LYS A 18 -6.97 13.13 -18.55
N ARG A 19 -8.11 12.67 -19.08
CA ARG A 19 -9.37 13.44 -19.14
C ARG A 19 -10.35 13.17 -18.01
N MET A 20 -10.12 12.13 -17.21
CA MET A 20 -10.96 11.80 -16.05
C MET A 20 -10.98 12.90 -14.97
N THR A 21 -9.96 13.75 -14.90
CA THR A 21 -9.92 14.93 -14.03
C THR A 21 -10.71 16.13 -14.57
N LEU A 22 -11.19 16.07 -15.82
CA LEU A 22 -11.82 17.19 -16.54
C LEU A 22 -13.34 17.09 -16.69
N VAL A 23 -13.97 15.96 -16.33
CA VAL A 23 -15.42 15.77 -16.49
C VAL A 23 -16.11 15.85 -15.12
N GLU A 24 -16.63 17.04 -14.82
CA GLU A 24 -17.51 17.30 -13.67
C GLU A 24 -18.97 16.98 -14.02
N GLY A 25 -19.78 16.55 -13.05
CA GLY A 25 -21.21 16.23 -13.22
C GLY A 25 -21.55 14.73 -13.33
N GLU A 26 -22.82 14.42 -13.55
CA GLU A 26 -23.39 13.06 -13.51
C GLU A 26 -22.70 12.09 -14.50
N ASP A 27 -22.31 12.58 -15.67
CA ASP A 27 -21.65 11.77 -16.69
C ASP A 27 -20.18 11.46 -16.33
N GLY A 28 -19.51 12.37 -15.60
CA GLY A 28 -18.19 12.12 -15.04
C GLY A 28 -18.19 11.00 -13.99
N GLU A 29 -19.25 10.94 -13.18
CA GLU A 29 -19.43 9.87 -12.18
C GLU A 29 -19.74 8.52 -12.85
N LYS A 30 -20.57 8.52 -13.91
CA LYS A 30 -20.82 7.31 -14.73
C LYS A 30 -19.53 6.79 -15.37
N LEU A 31 -18.71 7.67 -15.96
CA LEU A 31 -17.42 7.32 -16.55
C LEU A 31 -16.44 6.74 -15.52
N ARG A 32 -16.33 7.35 -14.32
CA ARG A 32 -15.53 6.80 -13.21
C ARG A 32 -16.00 5.42 -12.81
N ASN A 33 -17.30 5.20 -12.68
CA ASN A 33 -17.87 3.91 -12.30
C ASN A 33 -17.65 2.83 -13.38
N LEU A 34 -17.75 3.18 -14.66
CA LEU A 34 -17.41 2.28 -15.77
C LEU A 34 -15.93 1.89 -15.75
N PHE A 35 -15.04 2.85 -15.50
CA PHE A 35 -13.60 2.59 -15.39
C PHE A 35 -13.25 1.71 -14.18
N ARG A 36 -13.84 1.99 -13.01
CA ARG A 36 -13.73 1.12 -11.83
C ARG A 36 -14.17 -0.30 -12.14
N TYR A 37 -15.31 -0.46 -12.83
CA TYR A 37 -15.82 -1.76 -13.24
C TYR A 37 -14.88 -2.47 -14.21
N TYR A 38 -14.30 -1.76 -15.18
CA TYR A 38 -13.30 -2.32 -16.10
C TYR A 38 -12.05 -2.84 -15.37
N ILE A 39 -11.46 -2.02 -14.49
CA ILE A 39 -10.29 -2.41 -13.69
C ILE A 39 -10.61 -3.62 -12.81
N PHE A 40 -11.75 -3.60 -12.13
CA PHE A 40 -12.14 -4.65 -11.19
C PHE A 40 -12.28 -6.04 -11.84
N ASN A 41 -12.74 -6.09 -13.09
CA ASN A 41 -13.01 -7.35 -13.78
C ASN A 41 -11.77 -7.96 -14.46
N LEU A 42 -10.63 -7.27 -14.47
CA LEU A 42 -9.38 -7.75 -15.07
C LEU A 42 -8.37 -8.09 -13.98
N PRO A 43 -8.07 -9.38 -13.72
CA PRO A 43 -7.12 -9.79 -12.69
C PRO A 43 -5.73 -9.14 -12.82
N ASP A 44 -5.30 -8.88 -14.06
CA ASP A 44 -4.00 -8.25 -14.36
C ASP A 44 -3.94 -6.78 -13.92
N LEU A 45 -5.10 -6.13 -13.72
CA LEU A 45 -5.20 -4.73 -13.27
C LEU A 45 -5.36 -4.60 -11.76
N LYS A 46 -5.12 -5.67 -10.99
CA LYS A 46 -5.30 -5.64 -9.53
C LYS A 46 -4.44 -4.57 -8.85
N SER A 47 -3.20 -4.37 -9.29
CA SER A 47 -2.33 -3.28 -8.79
C SER A 47 -2.92 -1.90 -9.09
N ALA A 48 -3.44 -1.69 -10.31
CA ALA A 48 -4.09 -0.44 -10.69
C ALA A 48 -5.38 -0.18 -9.89
N GLU A 49 -6.13 -1.21 -9.52
CA GLU A 49 -7.28 -1.09 -8.61
C GLU A 49 -6.85 -0.53 -7.24
N TYR A 50 -5.76 -1.04 -6.67
CA TYR A 50 -5.24 -0.52 -5.41
C TYR A 50 -4.68 0.89 -5.57
N ALA A 51 -4.05 1.22 -6.69
CA ALA A 51 -3.60 2.58 -6.96
C ALA A 51 -4.77 3.58 -6.99
N LEU A 52 -5.86 3.24 -7.69
CA LEU A 52 -7.06 4.05 -7.73
C LEU A 52 -7.65 4.23 -6.32
N LYS A 53 -7.80 3.14 -5.56
CA LYS A 53 -8.31 3.19 -4.18
C LYS A 53 -7.45 4.06 -3.25
N ARG A 54 -6.12 4.10 -3.42
CA ARG A 54 -5.25 5.00 -2.63
C ARG A 54 -5.52 6.46 -2.93
N VAL A 55 -5.70 6.80 -4.20
CA VAL A 55 -5.99 8.18 -4.61
C VAL A 55 -7.34 8.62 -4.06
N GLU A 56 -8.36 7.77 -4.17
CA GLU A 56 -9.71 8.04 -3.68
C GLU A 56 -9.78 8.19 -2.16
N LYS A 57 -8.99 7.41 -1.42
CA LYS A 57 -8.98 7.39 0.05
C LYS A 57 -7.76 8.10 0.65
N LYS A 58 -7.11 8.97 -0.11
CA LYS A 58 -5.83 9.57 0.28
C LYS A 58 -5.89 10.25 1.65
N GLU A 59 -6.90 11.10 1.86
CA GLU A 59 -7.04 11.86 3.11
C GLU A 59 -7.26 10.95 4.32
N GLU A 60 -8.02 9.86 4.14
CA GLU A 60 -8.28 8.86 5.18
C GLU A 60 -7.01 8.08 5.53
N ILE A 61 -6.26 7.65 4.51
CA ILE A 61 -4.97 6.98 4.67
C ILE A 61 -3.95 7.90 5.36
N ASP A 62 -3.85 9.16 4.94
CA ASP A 62 -2.95 10.15 5.53
C ASP A 62 -3.32 10.46 7.00
N SER A 63 -4.62 10.42 7.34
CA SER A 63 -5.08 10.52 8.72
C SER A 63 -4.59 9.34 9.56
N HIS A 64 -4.81 8.11 9.11
CA HIS A 64 -4.33 6.93 9.82
C HIS A 64 -2.80 6.90 9.93
N LEU A 65 -2.09 7.34 8.90
CA LEU A 65 -0.64 7.40 8.91
C LEU A 65 -0.14 8.36 10.00
N ARG A 66 -0.78 9.53 10.17
CA ARG A 66 -0.48 10.45 11.28
C ARG A 66 -0.73 9.81 12.64
N ASP A 67 -1.84 9.10 12.81
CA ASP A 67 -2.15 8.40 14.07
C ASP A 67 -1.14 7.30 14.40
N VAL A 68 -0.65 6.59 13.37
CA VAL A 68 0.41 5.59 13.51
C VAL A 68 1.72 6.25 13.92
N TRP A 69 2.13 7.33 13.25
CA TRP A 69 3.35 8.05 13.60
C TRP A 69 3.29 8.67 15.00
N GLY A 70 2.13 9.18 15.42
CA GLY A 70 1.93 9.66 16.78
C GLY A 70 2.18 8.59 17.85
N ALA A 71 1.99 7.30 17.53
CA ALA A 71 2.35 6.22 18.44
C ALA A 71 3.88 6.01 18.52
N TYR A 72 4.58 6.11 17.38
CA TYR A 72 6.04 5.98 17.31
C TYR A 72 6.80 7.19 17.86
N GLU A 73 6.18 8.37 17.93
CA GLU A 73 6.78 9.54 18.58
C GLU A 73 6.99 9.35 20.09
N LEU A 74 6.20 8.47 20.72
CA LEU A 74 6.24 8.22 22.15
C LEU A 74 7.21 7.10 22.54
N VAL A 75 7.43 6.13 21.64
CA VAL A 75 8.23 4.92 21.87
C VAL A 75 8.68 4.32 20.55
N ASP A 76 9.90 3.80 20.49
CA ASP A 76 10.47 3.23 19.27
C ASP A 76 9.76 1.95 18.81
N ASN A 77 9.30 1.12 19.76
CA ASN A 77 8.54 -0.11 19.51
C ASN A 77 7.21 -0.09 20.28
N PRO A 78 6.16 0.55 19.76
CA PRO A 78 4.85 0.63 20.39
C PRO A 78 4.27 -0.70 20.88
N THR A 79 4.53 -1.83 20.21
CA THR A 79 3.96 -3.12 20.64
C THR A 79 4.55 -3.65 21.94
N GLU A 80 5.77 -3.26 22.33
CA GLU A 80 6.44 -3.75 23.55
C GLU A 80 5.76 -3.29 24.84
N VAL A 81 5.06 -2.16 24.79
CA VAL A 81 4.35 -1.58 25.94
C VAL A 81 2.87 -1.98 26.01
N TRP A 82 2.40 -2.80 25.07
CA TRP A 82 1.00 -3.25 25.06
C TRP A 82 0.79 -4.44 26.00
N ASN A 83 -0.33 -4.40 26.72
CA ASN A 83 -0.72 -5.52 27.57
C ASN A 83 -1.23 -6.71 26.73
N GLU A 84 -1.17 -7.91 27.32
CA GLU A 84 -1.53 -9.16 26.63
C GLU A 84 -3.00 -9.17 26.16
N ASP A 85 -3.90 -8.55 26.91
CA ASP A 85 -5.34 -8.51 26.58
C ASP A 85 -5.61 -7.65 25.35
N LYS A 86 -4.92 -6.51 25.20
CA LYS A 86 -4.96 -5.68 24.00
C LYS A 86 -4.48 -6.47 22.78
N ILE A 87 -3.34 -7.15 22.91
CA ILE A 87 -2.77 -7.97 21.83
C ILE A 87 -3.74 -9.10 21.43
N LYS A 88 -4.31 -9.81 22.41
CA LYS A 88 -5.28 -10.89 22.15
C LYS A 88 -6.52 -10.39 21.44
N LYS A 89 -7.09 -9.27 21.90
CA LYS A 89 -8.27 -8.67 21.29
C LYS A 89 -7.99 -8.29 19.84
N LEU A 90 -6.92 -7.52 19.61
CA LEU A 90 -6.53 -7.11 18.27
C LEU A 90 -6.24 -8.31 17.35
N ALA A 91 -5.54 -9.32 17.84
CA ALA A 91 -5.28 -10.53 17.07
C ALA A 91 -6.58 -11.27 16.71
N GLY A 92 -7.56 -11.31 17.62
CA GLY A 92 -8.90 -11.83 17.37
C GLY A 92 -9.60 -11.08 16.23
N ASP A 93 -9.67 -9.75 16.34
CA ASP A 93 -10.29 -8.89 15.33
C ASP A 93 -9.64 -9.10 13.94
N LEU A 94 -8.30 -9.18 13.89
CA LEU A 94 -7.54 -9.41 12.67
C LEU A 94 -7.69 -10.83 12.10
N ILE A 95 -7.97 -11.84 12.94
CA ILE A 95 -8.28 -13.20 12.49
C ILE A 95 -9.68 -13.23 11.85
N GLU A 96 -10.67 -12.57 12.44
CA GLU A 96 -12.05 -12.54 11.93
C GLU A 96 -12.12 -12.00 10.50
N ILE A 97 -11.30 -11.00 10.19
CA ILE A 97 -11.21 -10.42 8.85
C ILE A 97 -10.19 -11.14 7.93
N ASN A 98 -9.66 -12.30 8.31
CA ASN A 98 -8.67 -13.08 7.54
C ASN A 98 -7.33 -12.37 7.23
N VAL A 99 -6.96 -11.38 8.04
CA VAL A 99 -5.64 -10.73 7.96
C VAL A 99 -4.58 -11.60 8.65
N LEU A 100 -4.91 -12.16 9.81
CA LEU A 100 -4.05 -13.10 10.54
C LEU A 100 -4.59 -14.53 10.50
N LEU A 101 -3.69 -15.49 10.68
CA LEU A 101 -3.97 -16.90 10.90
C LEU A 101 -3.38 -17.33 12.24
N LYS A 102 -4.17 -18.02 13.06
CA LYS A 102 -3.67 -18.68 14.28
C LYS A 102 -2.94 -19.97 13.89
N THR A 103 -1.67 -20.07 14.26
CA THR A 103 -0.81 -21.24 13.97
C THR A 103 -0.46 -22.06 15.22
N GLY A 104 -0.68 -21.49 16.40
CA GLY A 104 -0.49 -22.12 17.69
C GLY A 104 -1.03 -21.21 18.79
N ASP A 105 -0.83 -21.59 20.06
CA ASP A 105 -1.24 -20.72 21.16
C ASP A 105 -0.35 -19.49 21.24
N LYS A 106 -1.00 -18.32 21.19
CA LYS A 106 -0.37 -16.99 21.07
C LYS A 106 0.56 -16.84 19.85
N GLN A 107 0.45 -17.73 18.86
CA GLN A 107 1.24 -17.69 17.64
C GLN A 107 0.35 -17.35 16.44
N TYR A 108 0.66 -16.23 15.81
CA TYR A 108 -0.09 -15.68 14.69
C TYR A 108 0.87 -15.42 13.53
N ILE A 109 0.35 -15.52 12.31
CA ILE A 109 1.06 -15.07 11.11
C ILE A 109 0.10 -14.35 10.17
N PRO A 110 0.55 -13.35 9.40
CA PRO A 110 -0.24 -12.78 8.33
C PRO A 110 -0.61 -13.84 7.30
N SER A 111 -1.87 -13.83 6.87
CA SER A 111 -2.38 -14.74 5.87
C SER A 111 -1.63 -14.59 4.55
N ASN A 112 -1.55 -15.68 3.77
CA ASN A 112 -0.83 -15.66 2.49
C ASN A 112 -1.41 -14.61 1.53
N LYS A 113 -2.74 -14.44 1.55
CA LYS A 113 -3.43 -13.43 0.75
C LYS A 113 -3.01 -12.02 1.16
N PHE A 114 -3.07 -11.70 2.46
CA PHE A 114 -2.65 -10.40 2.98
C PHE A 114 -1.19 -10.11 2.62
N ARG A 115 -0.28 -11.06 2.90
CA ARG A 115 1.15 -10.92 2.65
C ARG A 115 1.48 -10.73 1.16
N SER A 116 0.78 -11.43 0.27
CA SER A 116 0.99 -11.29 -1.18
C SER A 116 0.58 -9.90 -1.67
N LEU A 117 -0.60 -9.44 -1.24
CA LEU A 117 -1.08 -8.10 -1.59
C LEU A 117 -0.20 -7.01 -0.98
N PHE A 118 0.26 -7.20 0.25
CA PHE A 118 1.16 -6.26 0.93
C PHE A 118 2.43 -6.01 0.13
N LYS A 119 3.10 -7.06 -0.35
CA LYS A 119 4.34 -6.91 -1.13
C LYS A 119 4.13 -6.12 -2.42
N MET A 120 3.01 -6.38 -3.11
CA MET A 120 2.64 -5.66 -4.32
C MET A 120 2.40 -4.18 -4.01
N ILE A 121 1.55 -3.88 -3.02
CA ILE A 121 1.21 -2.50 -2.67
C ILE A 121 2.42 -1.74 -2.12
N LEU A 122 3.26 -2.37 -1.30
CA LEU A 122 4.50 -1.76 -0.80
C LEU A 122 5.40 -1.33 -1.97
N HIS A 123 5.59 -2.21 -2.96
CA HIS A 123 6.36 -1.89 -4.16
C HIS A 123 5.75 -0.71 -4.91
N ASP A 124 4.44 -0.71 -5.13
CA ASP A 124 3.74 0.35 -5.86
C ASP A 124 3.87 1.69 -5.14
N VAL A 125 3.53 1.74 -3.85
CA VAL A 125 3.61 2.96 -3.02
C VAL A 125 5.03 3.52 -3.02
N ALA A 126 6.02 2.67 -2.78
CA ALA A 126 7.42 3.10 -2.73
C ALA A 126 7.89 3.63 -4.10
N THR A 127 7.38 3.08 -5.20
CA THR A 127 7.77 3.49 -6.57
C THR A 127 7.09 4.79 -6.99
N GLU A 128 5.82 4.97 -6.62
CA GLU A 128 5.03 6.18 -6.90
C GLU A 128 5.49 7.38 -6.06
N SER A 129 5.87 7.15 -4.80
CA SER A 129 6.29 8.20 -3.86
C SER A 129 7.77 8.10 -3.55
N ARG A 130 8.62 8.61 -4.45
CA ARG A 130 10.09 8.55 -4.31
C ARG A 130 10.63 9.26 -3.06
N GLU A 131 9.88 10.21 -2.52
CA GLU A 131 10.23 10.97 -1.32
C GLU A 131 9.82 10.25 -0.02
N MET A 132 8.91 9.28 -0.10
CA MET A 132 8.44 8.50 1.04
C MET A 132 9.47 7.42 1.38
N ASP A 133 9.83 7.32 2.66
CA ASP A 133 10.70 6.24 3.14
C ASP A 133 9.98 4.88 3.13
N GLU A 134 10.76 3.79 3.10
CA GLU A 134 10.19 2.45 2.95
C GLU A 134 9.33 2.00 4.15
N TYR A 135 9.54 2.55 5.34
CA TYR A 135 8.73 2.23 6.53
C TYR A 135 7.39 2.97 6.47
N SER A 136 7.38 4.25 6.08
CA SER A 136 6.14 4.97 5.76
C SER A 136 5.34 4.26 4.66
N ALA A 137 6.02 3.79 3.60
CA ALA A 137 5.37 3.04 2.52
C ALA A 137 4.74 1.74 3.01
N ALA A 138 5.39 1.03 3.95
CA ALA A 138 4.83 -0.16 4.59
C ALA A 138 3.63 0.15 5.48
N CYS A 139 3.64 1.28 6.19
CA CYS A 139 2.48 1.76 6.94
C CYS A 139 1.30 2.05 6.01
N VAL A 140 1.52 2.78 4.91
CA VAL A 140 0.47 3.05 3.90
C VAL A 140 -0.10 1.76 3.32
N ALA A 141 0.77 0.82 2.92
CA ALA A 141 0.33 -0.45 2.36
C ALA A 141 -0.52 -1.27 3.36
N THR A 142 -0.13 -1.27 4.64
CA THR A 142 -0.85 -1.98 5.69
C THR A 142 -2.19 -1.32 6.02
N VAL A 143 -2.23 0.01 6.15
CA VAL A 143 -3.48 0.79 6.33
C VAL A 143 -4.46 0.47 5.21
N GLN A 144 -4.00 0.59 3.95
CA GLN A 144 -4.84 0.33 2.78
C GLN A 144 -5.44 -1.08 2.81
N LEU A 145 -4.64 -2.09 3.18
CA LEU A 145 -5.13 -3.46 3.28
C LEU A 145 -6.07 -3.68 4.45
N LEU A 146 -5.84 -3.08 5.62
CA LEU A 146 -6.76 -3.17 6.74
C LEU A 146 -8.12 -2.56 6.40
N MET A 147 -8.14 -1.44 5.70
CA MET A 147 -9.38 -0.83 5.21
C MET A 147 -10.13 -1.74 4.22
N GLU A 148 -9.40 -2.43 3.33
CA GLU A 148 -9.98 -3.35 2.35
C GLU A 148 -10.52 -4.63 3.00
N PHE A 149 -9.71 -5.32 3.81
CA PHE A 149 -10.11 -6.56 4.48
C PHE A 149 -11.18 -6.30 5.55
N GLY A 150 -11.13 -5.13 6.18
CA GLY A 150 -12.11 -4.67 7.13
C GLY A 150 -13.43 -4.23 6.52
N GLY A 151 -13.54 -4.08 5.20
CA GLY A 151 -14.79 -3.67 4.54
C GLY A 151 -15.41 -2.37 5.08
N GLY A 152 -14.60 -1.48 5.66
CA GLY A 152 -15.07 -0.25 6.33
C GLY A 152 -15.71 -0.42 7.71
N VAL A 153 -15.69 -1.63 8.31
CA VAL A 153 -16.25 -1.86 9.65
C VAL A 153 -15.22 -1.74 10.78
N LEU A 154 -13.93 -1.74 10.46
CA LEU A 154 -12.88 -1.53 11.46
C LEU A 154 -12.91 -0.08 11.94
N ASN A 155 -12.88 0.10 13.25
CA ASN A 155 -12.70 1.42 13.82
C ASN A 155 -11.26 1.92 13.63
N ASN A 156 -11.07 3.24 13.75
CA ASN A 156 -9.78 3.90 13.52
C ASN A 156 -8.67 3.36 14.44
N ASP A 157 -8.98 3.07 15.71
CA ASP A 157 -8.01 2.50 16.65
C ASP A 157 -7.53 1.11 16.21
N THR A 158 -8.41 0.30 15.65
CA THR A 158 -8.08 -1.06 15.16
C THR A 158 -7.24 -0.98 13.89
N ILE A 159 -7.50 0.00 13.01
CA ILE A 159 -6.66 0.24 11.83
C ILE A 159 -5.27 0.72 12.26
N ARG A 160 -5.18 1.68 13.20
CA ARG A 160 -3.92 2.18 13.75
C ARG A 160 -3.13 1.06 14.42
N ASP A 161 -3.73 0.41 15.43
CA ASP A 161 -3.05 -0.61 16.22
C ASP A 161 -2.74 -1.85 15.37
N GLY A 162 -3.63 -2.24 14.47
CA GLY A 162 -3.39 -3.31 13.50
C GLY A 162 -2.23 -2.99 12.57
N THR A 163 -2.11 -1.73 12.13
CA THR A 163 -0.99 -1.29 11.27
C THR A 163 0.34 -1.45 11.98
N ILE A 164 0.43 -0.95 13.21
CA ILE A 164 1.63 -1.05 14.05
C ILE A 164 1.97 -2.53 14.29
N PHE A 165 1.00 -3.31 14.76
CA PHE A 165 1.18 -4.71 15.13
C PHE A 165 1.66 -5.58 13.96
N LEU A 166 1.04 -5.42 12.79
CA LEU A 166 1.40 -6.18 11.59
C LEU A 166 2.78 -5.78 11.05
N ASN A 167 3.09 -4.49 11.09
CA ASN A 167 4.36 -3.99 10.60
C ASN A 167 5.54 -4.44 11.46
N GLU A 168 5.49 -4.19 12.77
CA GLU A 168 6.55 -4.62 13.69
C GLU A 168 6.70 -6.14 13.73
N GLY A 169 5.58 -6.86 13.78
CA GLY A 169 5.62 -8.32 13.90
C GLY A 169 6.13 -9.02 12.64
N TRP A 170 5.81 -8.50 11.45
CA TRP A 170 6.04 -9.25 10.21
C TRP A 170 6.35 -8.43 8.95
N MET A 171 5.80 -7.23 8.76
CA MET A 171 5.88 -6.57 7.45
C MET A 171 7.12 -5.69 7.26
N PHE A 172 7.68 -5.10 8.32
CA PHE A 172 8.84 -4.21 8.20
C PHE A 172 10.09 -4.89 7.63
N VAL A 173 10.22 -6.21 7.75
CA VAL A 173 11.31 -6.96 7.08
C VAL A 173 11.34 -6.74 5.57
N TYR A 174 10.17 -6.50 4.93
CA TYR A 174 10.08 -6.19 3.51
C TYR A 174 10.50 -4.75 3.21
N ALA A 175 10.11 -3.81 4.07
CA ALA A 175 10.57 -2.41 3.98
C ALA A 175 12.09 -2.33 4.12
N THR A 176 12.67 -3.01 5.12
CA THR A 176 14.12 -3.11 5.32
C THR A 176 14.81 -3.71 4.10
N ALA A 177 14.29 -4.81 3.54
CA ALA A 177 14.84 -5.41 2.33
C ALA A 177 14.83 -4.44 1.13
N MET A 178 13.74 -3.68 0.96
CA MET A 178 13.61 -2.68 -0.09
C MET A 178 14.58 -1.50 0.10
N LYS A 179 14.71 -1.00 1.33
CA LYS A 179 15.67 0.05 1.70
C LYS A 179 17.11 -0.38 1.39
N ASN A 180 17.46 -1.61 1.77
CA ASN A 180 18.77 -2.20 1.50
C ASN A 180 19.03 -2.34 -0.01
N ALA A 181 18.04 -2.79 -0.78
CA ALA A 181 18.14 -2.89 -2.24
C ALA A 181 18.36 -1.51 -2.88
N ARG A 182 17.61 -0.48 -2.45
CA ARG A 182 17.78 0.90 -2.94
C ARG A 182 19.16 1.47 -2.59
N ALA A 183 19.62 1.26 -1.37
CA ALA A 183 20.95 1.69 -0.94
C ALA A 183 22.05 1.02 -1.79
N PHE A 184 21.93 -0.30 -2.03
CA PHE A 184 22.84 -1.04 -2.88
C PHE A 184 22.84 -0.55 -4.34
N MET A 185 21.66 -0.23 -4.90
CA MET A 185 21.55 0.32 -6.25
C MET A 185 22.20 1.70 -6.37
N LYS A 186 22.06 2.55 -5.34
CA LYS A 186 22.71 3.87 -5.29
C LYS A 186 24.24 3.74 -5.24
N THR A 187 24.79 2.78 -4.49
CA THR A 187 26.24 2.60 -4.38
C THR A 187 26.88 1.95 -5.61
N LYS A 188 26.12 1.18 -6.41
CA LYS A 188 26.67 0.46 -7.58
C LYS A 188 26.61 1.19 -8.93
N LYS A 189 26.15 2.44 -9.02
CA LYS A 189 26.04 3.20 -10.31
C LYS A 189 25.49 2.35 -11.47
N LEU A 190 24.47 1.53 -11.23
CA LEU A 190 23.94 0.57 -12.21
C LEU A 190 22.84 1.14 -13.13
N PHE A 191 22.68 2.46 -13.17
CA PHE A 191 22.00 3.16 -14.26
C PHE A 191 22.97 4.16 -14.88
N PRO A 192 23.01 4.29 -16.23
CA PRO A 192 23.65 5.43 -16.86
C PRO A 192 23.03 6.69 -16.26
N GLU A 193 23.86 7.65 -15.84
CA GLU A 193 23.39 9.01 -15.60
C GLU A 193 22.56 9.40 -16.82
N GLU A 194 21.27 9.73 -16.64
CA GLU A 194 20.46 10.27 -17.72
C GLU A 194 21.28 11.41 -18.34
N ALA A 195 21.63 11.25 -19.61
CA ALA A 195 22.45 12.22 -20.31
C ALA A 195 21.78 13.60 -20.12
N PRO A 196 22.53 14.63 -19.70
CA PRO A 196 21.96 15.95 -19.51
C PRO A 196 21.24 16.35 -20.79
N ILE A 197 19.96 16.69 -20.66
CA ILE A 197 19.14 17.19 -21.76
C ILE A 197 19.90 18.40 -22.30
N ALA A 198 20.50 18.25 -23.48
CA ALA A 198 21.13 19.34 -24.18
C ALA A 198 20.02 20.35 -24.48
N ASN A 199 20.00 21.46 -23.74
CA ASN A 199 19.17 22.60 -24.07
C ASN A 199 19.51 22.99 -25.52
N PRO A 200 18.55 23.01 -26.46
CA PRO A 200 18.81 23.60 -27.75
C PRO A 200 19.10 25.08 -27.51
N VAL A 201 20.34 25.49 -27.77
CA VAL A 201 20.72 26.88 -27.87
C VAL A 201 19.87 27.51 -28.98
N LYS A 202 19.26 28.64 -28.64
CA LYS A 202 18.40 29.47 -29.49
C LYS A 202 19.00 29.77 -30.87
#